data_AF-A0A968LEF7-F1
#
_entry.id   AF-A0A968LEF7-F1
#
_cell.length_a   1.000
_cell.length_b   1.000
_cell.length_c   1.000
_cell.angle_alpha   90.00
_cell.angle_beta   90.00
_cell.angle_gamma   90.00
#
_symmetry.space_group_name_H-M   'P 1'
#
loop_
_entity.id
_entity.type
_entity.pdbx_description
1 polymer ?
#
loop_
_entity_poly.entity_id
_entity_poly.type
_entity_poly.pdbx_seq_one_letter_code
_entity_poly.pdbx_strand_id
1 'polypeptide(L)' 'MTPVSMHYPIFGSETLCPHCRQMMAALTLTDTYLCQRHGAFEADPKTEDLVHLQSGRHWRLWEGEWYRQHTHPDGIRFE' A
#
# COMPACT_ATOMS: atom_id res chain seq x y z
N MET A 1 26.44 -1.59 -7.89
CA MET A 1 25.35 -0.77 -7.33
C MET A 1 24.42 -0.46 -8.49
N THR A 2 23.34 -1.21 -8.64
CA THR A 2 22.29 -0.89 -9.61
C THR A 2 21.66 0.44 -9.19
N PRO A 3 21.48 1.42 -10.09
CA PRO A 3 20.77 2.64 -9.75
C PRO A 3 19.36 2.22 -9.31
N VAL A 4 18.99 2.56 -8.08
CA VAL A 4 17.58 2.55 -7.67
C VAL A 4 16.92 3.57 -8.58
N SER A 5 16.24 3.11 -9.61
CA SER A 5 15.35 3.94 -10.38
C SER A 5 14.23 4.33 -9.41
N MET A 6 14.35 5.51 -8.81
CA MET A 6 13.44 6.10 -7.84
C MET A 6 12.10 6.40 -8.52
N HIS A 7 11.35 5.36 -8.88
CA HIS A 7 9.99 5.45 -9.38
C HIS A 7 9.06 5.59 -8.17
N TYR A 8 9.09 6.77 -7.57
CA TYR A 8 8.06 7.18 -6.65
C TYR A 8 6.89 7.74 -7.44
N PRO A 9 5.66 7.33 -7.13
CA PRO A 9 5.27 6.28 -6.17
C PRO A 9 5.30 4.89 -6.82
N ILE A 10 5.57 3.83 -6.06
CA ILE A 10 5.75 2.47 -6.64
C ILE A 10 4.50 1.89 -7.32
N PHE A 11 3.28 2.30 -6.93
CA PHE A 11 2.02 1.89 -7.58
C PHE A 11 1.46 2.94 -8.55
N GLY A 12 2.28 3.92 -8.94
CA GLY A 12 1.86 5.06 -9.76
C GLY A 12 1.27 6.21 -8.94
N SER A 13 0.90 7.30 -9.61
CA SER A 13 0.41 8.54 -8.97
C SER A 13 -0.94 8.38 -8.27
N GLU A 14 -1.71 7.35 -8.63
CA GLU A 14 -3.02 7.05 -8.06
C GLU A 14 -3.17 5.54 -7.84
N THR A 15 -3.84 5.15 -6.77
CA THR A 15 -4.19 3.75 -6.50
C THR A 15 -5.51 3.67 -5.73
N LEU A 16 -6.13 2.50 -5.68
CA LEU A 16 -7.38 2.30 -4.93
C LEU A 16 -7.10 2.10 -3.44
N CYS A 17 -7.91 2.74 -2.60
CA CYS A 17 -7.91 2.47 -1.17
C CYS A 17 -8.38 1.03 -0.90
N PRO A 18 -7.58 0.20 -0.20
CA PRO A 18 -7.98 -1.19 0.08
C PRO A 18 -9.20 -1.30 1.01
N HIS A 19 -9.56 -0.22 1.72
CA HIS A 19 -10.71 -0.20 2.63
C HIS A 19 -12.04 0.14 1.94
N CYS A 20 -12.06 1.17 1.10
CA CYS A 20 -13.31 1.67 0.51
C CYS A 20 -13.32 1.74 -1.00
N ARG A 21 -12.23 1.31 -1.65
CA ARG A 21 -12.05 1.31 -3.11
C ARG A 21 -12.20 2.70 -3.74
N GLN A 22 -12.06 3.78 -2.96
CA GLN A 22 -11.94 5.13 -3.51
C GLN A 22 -10.51 5.35 -4.00
N MET A 23 -10.36 6.12 -5.06
CA MET A 23 -9.06 6.55 -5.57
C MET A 23 -8.32 7.38 -4.52
N MET A 24 -7.05 7.06 -4.32
CA MET A 24 -6.10 7.78 -3.48
C MET A 24 -5.02 8.36 -4.36
N ALA A 25 -4.67 9.62 -4.13
CA ALA A 25 -3.53 10.25 -4.79
C ALA A 25 -2.28 10.05 -3.95
N ALA A 26 -1.14 9.83 -4.61
CA ALA A 26 0.15 9.83 -3.97
C ALA A 26 0.62 11.25 -3.64
N LEU A 27 1.33 11.40 -2.54
CA LEU A 27 2.05 12.62 -2.23
C LEU A 27 3.32 12.70 -3.09
N THR A 28 3.59 13.89 -3.60
CA THR A 28 4.68 14.16 -4.55
C THR A 28 6.02 13.64 -4.04
N LEU A 29 6.68 12.80 -4.84
CA LEU A 29 8.00 12.21 -4.56
C LEU A 29 8.06 11.35 -3.28
N THR A 30 6.95 10.69 -2.96
CA THR A 30 6.87 9.73 -1.85
C THR A 30 6.14 8.46 -2.28
N ASP A 31 6.23 7.44 -1.44
CA ASP A 31 5.40 6.22 -1.52
C ASP A 31 4.15 6.32 -0.62
N THR A 32 3.74 7.54 -0.24
CA THR A 32 2.56 7.78 0.58
C THR A 32 1.36 8.13 -0.27
N TYR A 33 0.22 7.49 -0.01
CA TYR A 33 -1.08 7.71 -0.65
C TYR A 33 -2.10 8.21 0.37
N LEU A 34 -2.95 9.15 -0.05
CA LEU A 34 -3.97 9.73 0.83
C LEU A 34 -5.39 9.32 0.43
N CYS A 35 -6.07 8.60 1.32
CA CYS A 35 -7.51 8.39 1.24
C CYS A 35 -8.25 9.49 2.02
N GLN A 36 -9.21 10.16 1.39
CA GLN A 36 -10.05 11.17 2.04
C GLN A 36 -10.87 10.62 3.22
N ARG A 37 -11.14 9.30 3.25
CA ARG A 37 -11.95 8.65 4.30
C ARG A 37 -11.14 7.93 5.36
N HIS A 38 -10.00 7.36 4.98
CA HIS A 38 -9.21 6.48 5.86
C HIS A 38 -7.84 7.05 6.20
N GLY A 39 -7.41 8.15 5.58
CA GLY A 39 -6.11 8.76 5.86
C GLY A 39 -4.98 8.17 5.03
N ALA A 40 -3.77 8.21 5.58
CA ALA A 40 -2.54 7.94 4.85
C ALA A 40 -2.16 6.45 4.83
N PHE A 41 -1.69 5.99 3.68
CA PHE A 41 -1.15 4.67 3.43
C PHE A 41 0.26 4.83 2.89
N GLU A 42 1.21 4.04 3.37
CA GLU A 42 2.59 4.04 2.88
C GLU A 42 2.89 2.71 2.20
N ALA A 43 3.44 2.79 0.99
CA ALA A 43 3.86 1.61 0.25
C ALA A 43 5.31 1.26 0.61
N ASP A 44 5.56 -0.01 0.92
CA ASP A 44 6.91 -0.52 1.15
C ASP A 44 7.52 -0.94 -0.20
N PRO A 45 8.56 -0.26 -0.71
CA PRO A 45 9.17 -0.58 -2.00
C PRO A 45 9.90 -1.92 -2.03
N LYS A 46 10.16 -2.55 -0.87
CA LYS A 46 10.83 -3.85 -0.78
C LYS A 46 9.85 -5.01 -0.77
N THR A 47 8.70 -4.85 -0.14
CA THR A 47 7.70 -5.92 0.00
C THR A 47 6.50 -5.74 -0.92
N GLU A 48 6.36 -4.55 -1.52
CA GLU A 48 5.19 -4.12 -2.28
C GLU A 48 3.90 -4.22 -1.46
N ASP A 49 4.01 -4.07 -0.14
CA ASP A 49 2.86 -3.97 0.75
C ASP A 49 2.43 -2.52 0.88
N LEU A 50 1.13 -2.30 0.93
CA LEU A 50 0.54 -1.03 1.30
C LEU A 50 0.17 -1.08 2.78
N VAL A 51 0.68 -0.15 3.57
CA VAL A 51 0.52 -0.13 5.03
C VAL A 51 -0.32 1.08 5.43
N HIS A 52 -1.42 0.84 6.15
CA HIS A 52 -2.22 1.93 6.70
C HIS A 52 -1.53 2.50 7.94
N LEU A 53 -1.05 3.74 7.86
CA LEU A 53 -0.20 4.33 8.90
C LEU A 53 -0.89 4.45 10.26
N GLN A 54 -2.21 4.69 10.28
CA GLN A 54 -2.94 4.86 11.53
C GLN A 54 -3.22 3.53 12.26
N SER A 55 -3.44 2.43 11.53
CA SER A 55 -3.79 1.14 12.14
C SER A 55 -2.73 0.07 12.06
N GLY A 56 -1.63 0.29 11.33
CA GLY A 56 -0.60 -0.72 11.06
C GLY A 56 -1.12 -1.97 10.33
N ARG A 57 -2.21 -1.83 9.57
CA ARG A 57 -2.73 -2.94 8.75
C ARG A 57 -1.98 -2.98 7.44
N HIS A 58 -1.76 -4.17 6.92
CA HIS A 58 -0.98 -4.40 5.70
C HIS A 58 -1.88 -5.02 4.63
N TRP A 59 -1.68 -4.59 3.38
CA TRP A 59 -2.30 -5.18 2.20
C TRP A 59 -1.26 -5.47 1.15
N ARG A 60 -1.50 -6.51 0.37
CA ARG A 60 -0.70 -6.87 -0.80
C ARG A 60 -1.56 -6.79 -2.05
N LEU A 61 -1.00 -6.22 -3.11
CA LEU A 61 -1.65 -6.20 -4.41
C LEU A 61 -1.42 -7.55 -5.09
N TRP A 62 -2.49 -8.21 -5.51
CA TRP A 62 -2.43 -9.46 -6.26
C TRP A 62 -3.51 -9.44 -7.34
N GLU A 63 -3.14 -9.74 -8.59
CA GLU A 63 -4.05 -9.71 -9.75
C GLU A 63 -4.90 -8.42 -9.87
N GLY A 64 -4.37 -7.29 -9.41
CA GLY A 64 -5.04 -5.98 -9.44
C GLY A 64 -5.96 -5.70 -8.25
N GLU A 65 -6.09 -6.61 -7.30
CA GLU A 65 -6.92 -6.47 -6.10
C GLU A 65 -6.06 -6.45 -4.82
N TRP A 66 -6.53 -5.72 -3.81
CA TRP A 66 -5.85 -5.61 -2.52
C TRP A 66 -6.32 -6.71 -1.55
N TYR A 67 -5.40 -7.54 -1.10
CA TYR A 67 -5.66 -8.60 -0.11
C TYR A 67 -5.09 -8.20 1.24
N ARG A 68 -5.87 -8.37 2.32
CA ARG A 68 -5.42 -7.97 3.66
C ARG A 68 -4.52 -9.05 4.24
N GLN A 69 -3.37 -8.65 4.75
CA GLN A 69 -2.48 -9.56 5.47
C GLN A 69 -2.96 -9.72 6.92
N HIS A 70 -3.23 -10.96 7.30
CA HIS A 70 -3.52 -11.32 8.68
C HIS A 70 -2.32 -12.03 9.29
N THR A 71 -1.77 -11.50 10.36
CA THR A 71 -0.85 -12.22 11.24
C THR A 71 -1.68 -13.05 12.22
N HIS A 72 -1.83 -14.35 11.95
CA HIS A 72 -2.33 -15.29 12.95
C HIS A 72 -1.16 -15.79 13.81
N PRO A 73 -1.41 -16.17 15.08
CA PRO A 73 -0.40 -16.81 15.93
C PRO A 73 0.25 -18.04 15.28
N ASP A 74 -0.47 -18.65 14.33
CA ASP A 74 -0.11 -19.88 13.63
C ASP A 74 0.57 -19.62 12.27
N GLY A 75 0.72 -18.35 11.85
CA GLY A 75 1.29 -17.94 10.56
C GLY A 75 0.51 -16.82 9.84
N ILE A 76 0.98 -16.40 8.67
CA ILE A 76 0.32 -15.37 7.84
C ILE A 76 -0.76 -16.00 6.95
N ARG A 77 -2.00 -15.47 6.94
CA ARG A 77 -3.07 -15.83 5.98
C ARG A 77 -3.50 -14.61 5.17
N PHE A 78 -3.89 -14.84 3.92
CA PHE A 78 -4.42 -13.83 2.99
C PHE A 78 -5.94 -14.02 2.88
N GLU A 79 -6.73 -13.02 3.27
CA GLU A 79 -8.20 -12.98 3.13
C GLU A 79 -8.66 -11.63 2.55
#